data_AF-A0A3D4U8N1-F1
#
_entry.id   AF-A0A3D4U8N1-F1
#
_cell.length_a   1.000
_cell.length_b   1.000
_cell.length_c   1.000
_cell.angle_alpha   90.00
_cell.angle_beta   90.00
_cell.angle_gamma   90.00
#
_symmetry.space_group_name_H-M   'P 1'
#
loop_
_entity.id
_entity.type
_entity.pdbx_description
1 polymer ?
#
loop_
_entity_poly.entity_id
_entity_poly.type
_entity_poly.pdbx_seq_one_letter_code
_entity_poly.pdbx_strand_id
1 'polypeptide(L)'
;MPAIHDLKDQVNTKTINFVLLTLATIGIYPLLWVWQNSRVIGQVTRQTVVGQAYILWMAALIGWAAALASAPDDDVNAFGGLLNIALAVLYIVWAFKAKKCVEEYALREFRVDPRMNSFYTFVFNIYYINYCINDLPEAERKQRLLSGQSDVSGQS
;
A
#
# COMPACT_ATOMS: atom_id res chain seq x y z
N MET A 1 5.00 9.67 -23.77
CA MET A 1 4.85 10.30 -22.45
C MET A 1 3.97 9.36 -21.63
N PRO A 2 4.45 8.67 -20.58
CA PRO A 2 3.58 7.79 -19.81
C PRO A 2 2.68 8.68 -18.95
N ALA A 3 1.38 8.52 -19.14
CA ALA A 3 0.37 9.38 -18.57
C ALA A 3 0.20 9.06 -17.08
N ILE A 4 0.19 10.11 -16.25
CA ILE A 4 -0.14 10.06 -14.81
C ILE A 4 -1.50 9.36 -14.55
N HIS A 5 -2.35 9.27 -15.58
CA HIS A 5 -3.62 8.54 -15.58
C HIS A 5 -3.47 7.00 -15.53
N ASP A 6 -2.42 6.41 -16.11
CA ASP A 6 -2.27 4.94 -16.17
C ASP A 6 -2.11 4.32 -14.77
N LEU A 7 -1.49 5.04 -13.84
CA LEU A 7 -1.28 4.55 -12.47
C LEU A 7 -2.57 4.56 -11.66
N LYS A 8 -3.34 5.64 -11.79
CA LYS A 8 -4.64 5.78 -11.13
C LYS A 8 -5.62 4.76 -11.68
N ASP A 9 -5.68 4.58 -13.00
CA ASP A 9 -6.61 3.64 -13.63
C ASP A 9 -6.26 2.18 -13.33
N GLN A 10 -4.97 1.84 -13.15
CA GLN A 10 -4.55 0.49 -12.74
C GLN A 10 -4.68 0.22 -11.24
N VAL A 11 -4.63 1.25 -10.38
CA VAL A 11 -4.67 1.13 -8.90
C VAL A 11 -6.06 1.48 -8.33
N ASN A 12 -7.07 1.81 -9.15
CA ASN A 12 -8.42 2.29 -8.79
C ASN A 12 -9.30 1.28 -8.00
N THR A 13 -8.76 0.68 -6.93
CA THR A 13 -9.54 0.10 -5.86
C THR A 13 -9.76 1.21 -4.85
N LYS A 14 -10.91 1.90 -4.93
CA LYS A 14 -11.37 2.84 -3.89
C LYS A 14 -11.12 2.21 -2.52
N THR A 15 -10.55 2.96 -1.58
CA THR A 15 -10.20 2.46 -0.23
C THR A 15 -11.39 1.76 0.46
N ILE A 16 -12.63 2.21 0.18
CA ILE A 16 -13.87 1.56 0.62
C ILE A 16 -14.05 0.16 0.02
N ASN A 17 -13.83 -0.02 -1.29
CA ASN A 17 -13.86 -1.33 -1.92
C ASN A 17 -12.77 -2.24 -1.35
N PHE A 18 -11.61 -1.69 -1.03
CA PHE A 18 -10.51 -2.43 -0.42
C PHE A 18 -10.88 -2.95 1.00
N VAL A 19 -11.56 -2.13 1.81
CA VAL A 19 -12.11 -2.55 3.12
C VAL A 19 -13.21 -3.60 2.95
N LEU A 20 -14.16 -3.38 2.04
CA LEU A 20 -15.25 -4.31 1.75
C LEU A 20 -14.73 -5.68 1.27
N LEU A 21 -13.73 -5.67 0.38
CA LEU A 21 -13.08 -6.89 -0.12
C LEU A 21 -12.28 -7.58 0.99
N THR A 22 -11.66 -6.83 1.90
CA THR A 22 -11.00 -7.43 3.07
C THR A 22 -12.01 -8.19 3.93
N LEU A 23 -13.18 -7.60 4.21
CA LEU A 23 -14.25 -8.26 4.95
C LEU A 23 -14.81 -9.46 4.19
N ALA A 24 -15.07 -9.31 2.88
CA ALA A 24 -15.62 -10.38 2.05
C ALA A 24 -14.67 -11.58 1.87
N THR A 25 -13.36 -11.34 1.90
CA THR A 25 -12.34 -12.39 1.76
C THR A 25 -11.72 -12.83 3.08
N ILE A 26 -12.27 -12.37 4.21
CA ILE A 26 -11.77 -12.67 5.56
C ILE A 26 -10.25 -12.39 5.67
N GLY A 27 -9.80 -11.24 5.15
CA GLY A 27 -8.41 -10.78 5.30
C GLY A 27 -7.41 -11.29 4.26
N ILE A 28 -7.81 -12.10 3.28
CA ILE A 28 -6.91 -12.59 2.22
C ILE A 28 -6.58 -11.49 1.20
N TYR A 29 -7.55 -10.62 0.88
CA TYR A 29 -7.38 -9.58 -0.14
C TYR A 29 -6.23 -8.59 0.12
N PRO A 30 -5.96 -8.14 1.36
CA PRO A 30 -4.76 -7.37 1.69
C PRO A 30 -3.44 -7.96 1.21
N LEU A 31 -3.29 -9.29 1.25
CA LEU A 31 -2.09 -9.97 0.75
C LEU A 31 -1.98 -9.84 -0.78
N LEU A 32 -3.08 -10.09 -1.49
CA LEU A 32 -3.11 -10.00 -2.96
C LEU A 32 -2.82 -8.57 -3.43
N TRP A 33 -3.36 -7.58 -2.74
CA TRP A 33 -3.13 -6.19 -3.03
C TRP A 33 -1.69 -5.78 -2.74
N VAL A 34 -1.10 -6.23 -1.63
CA VAL A 34 0.34 -6.05 -1.35
C VAL A 34 1.19 -6.65 -2.48
N TRP A 35 0.85 -7.84 -2.97
CA TRP A 35 1.58 -8.48 -4.07
C TRP A 35 1.48 -7.70 -5.38
N GLN A 36 0.28 -7.29 -5.77
CA GLN A 36 0.06 -6.51 -6.99
C GLN A 36 0.70 -5.13 -6.91
N ASN A 37 0.49 -4.41 -5.80
CA ASN A 37 1.00 -3.04 -5.65
C ASN A 37 2.50 -2.98 -5.39
N SER A 38 3.11 -3.99 -4.77
CA SER A 38 4.58 -4.06 -4.67
C SER A 38 5.24 -4.09 -6.06
N ARG A 39 4.61 -4.77 -7.03
CA ARG A 39 5.07 -4.80 -8.42
C ARG A 39 4.85 -3.47 -9.13
N VAL A 40 3.65 -2.89 -9.00
CA VAL A 40 3.31 -1.60 -9.64
C VAL A 40 4.18 -0.47 -9.09
N ILE A 41 4.26 -0.32 -7.77
CA ILE A 41 5.11 0.68 -7.12
C ILE A 41 6.56 0.46 -7.54
N GLY A 42 7.03 -0.79 -7.60
CA GLY A 42 8.41 -1.05 -7.96
C GLY A 42 8.75 -0.80 -9.44
N GLN A 43 7.78 -0.98 -10.35
CA GLN A 43 7.96 -0.61 -11.76
C GLN A 43 8.03 0.91 -11.95
N VAL A 44 7.20 1.65 -11.21
CA VAL A 44 7.08 3.12 -11.33
C VAL A 44 8.25 3.82 -10.66
N THR A 45 8.59 3.41 -9.44
CA THR A 45 9.68 4.01 -8.66
C THR A 45 11.05 3.47 -9.08
N ARG A 46 11.11 2.42 -9.92
CA ARG A 46 12.31 1.63 -10.24
C ARG A 46 13.04 1.09 -9.00
N GLN A 47 12.33 0.93 -7.88
CA GLN A 47 12.87 0.38 -6.64
C GLN A 47 12.11 -0.87 -6.22
N THR A 48 12.77 -1.84 -5.59
CA THR A 48 12.08 -3.02 -5.08
C THR A 48 11.52 -2.74 -3.68
N VAL A 49 10.19 -2.59 -3.57
CA VAL A 49 9.51 -2.35 -2.28
C VAL A 49 9.76 -3.53 -1.32
N VAL A 50 9.49 -4.75 -1.79
CA VAL A 50 9.80 -6.01 -1.10
C VAL A 50 10.11 -7.11 -2.12
N GLY A 51 10.97 -8.05 -1.75
CA GLY A 51 11.28 -9.22 -2.57
C GLY A 51 10.17 -10.28 -2.56
N GLN A 52 10.16 -11.16 -3.56
CA GLN A 52 9.17 -12.24 -3.68
C GLN A 52 9.12 -13.17 -2.44
N ALA A 53 10.28 -13.47 -1.85
CA ALA A 53 10.37 -14.29 -0.64
C ALA A 53 9.57 -13.71 0.53
N TYR A 54 9.51 -12.38 0.67
CA TYR A 54 8.76 -11.71 1.72
C TYR A 54 7.26 -12.01 1.62
N ILE A 55 6.73 -11.96 0.40
CA ILE A 55 5.31 -12.20 0.12
C ILE A 55 4.96 -13.68 0.34
N LEU A 56 5.86 -14.59 -0.03
CA LEU A 56 5.71 -16.02 0.24
C LEU A 56 5.67 -16.32 1.74
N TRP A 57 6.50 -15.65 2.55
CA TRP A 57 6.46 -15.78 4.01
C TRP A 57 5.16 -15.25 4.60
N MET A 58 4.62 -14.13 4.10
CA MET A 58 3.31 -13.63 4.54
C MET A 58 2.18 -14.61 4.19
N ALA A 59 2.20 -15.18 2.99
CA ALA A 59 1.23 -16.20 2.57
C ALA A 59 1.31 -17.46 3.43
N ALA A 60 2.53 -17.91 3.73
CA ALA A 60 2.76 -19.05 4.62
C ALA A 60 2.22 -18.77 6.02
N LEU A 61 2.50 -17.60 6.61
CA LEU A 61 1.99 -17.23 7.93
C LEU A 61 0.46 -17.18 7.98
N ILE A 62 -0.20 -16.67 6.94
CA ILE A 62 -1.67 -16.70 6.85
C ILE A 62 -2.20 -18.14 6.84
N GLY A 63 -1.61 -19.01 6.00
CA GLY A 63 -2.02 -20.41 5.90
C GLY A 63 -1.84 -21.17 7.21
N TRP A 64 -0.67 -21.03 7.85
CA TRP A 64 -0.38 -21.66 9.14
C TRP A 64 -1.22 -21.08 10.28
N ALA A 65 -1.40 -19.77 10.35
CA ALA A 65 -2.24 -19.14 11.37
C ALA A 65 -3.70 -19.62 11.29
N ALA A 66 -4.26 -19.71 10.07
CA ALA A 66 -5.62 -20.22 9.87
C ALA A 66 -5.75 -21.70 10.22
N ALA A 67 -4.76 -22.53 9.86
CA ALA A 67 -4.76 -23.96 10.17
C ALA A 67 -4.60 -24.23 11.68
N LEU A 68 -3.82 -23.43 12.39
CA LEU A 68 -3.58 -23.58 13.83
C LEU A 68 -4.73 -23.00 14.67
N ALA A 69 -5.42 -21.97 14.18
CA ALA A 69 -6.58 -21.39 14.86
C ALA A 69 -7.79 -22.34 14.91
N SER A 70 -7.85 -23.36 14.05
CA SER A 70 -8.88 -24.39 14.09
C SER A 70 -8.50 -25.60 14.95
N ALA A 71 -7.30 -25.60 15.54
CA ALA A 71 -6.87 -26.66 16.44
C ALA A 71 -7.65 -26.57 17.77
N PRO A 72 -8.15 -27.70 18.32
CA PRO A 72 -8.86 -27.72 19.59
C PRO A 72 -7.95 -27.60 20.81
N ASP A 73 -6.63 -27.62 20.62
CA ASP A 73 -5.62 -27.48 21.68
C ASP A 73 -5.31 -25.98 21.90
N ASP A 74 -5.48 -25.53 23.15
CA ASP A 74 -5.31 -24.12 23.52
C ASP A 74 -3.88 -23.60 23.30
N ASP A 75 -2.86 -24.44 23.51
CA ASP A 75 -1.45 -24.05 23.31
C ASP A 75 -1.15 -23.90 21.81
N VAL A 76 -1.72 -24.79 20.98
CA VAL A 76 -1.60 -24.73 19.52
C VAL A 76 -2.32 -23.50 18.97
N ASN A 77 -3.51 -23.20 19.49
CA ASN A 77 -4.25 -22.00 19.13
C ASN A 77 -3.51 -20.71 19.53
N ALA A 78 -2.91 -20.69 20.73
CA ALA A 78 -2.08 -19.56 21.18
C ALA A 78 -0.89 -19.31 20.23
N PHE A 79 -0.27 -20.38 19.72
CA PHE A 79 0.78 -20.28 18.70
C PHE A 79 0.26 -19.71 17.38
N GLY A 80 -0.95 -20.10 16.94
CA GLY A 80 -1.63 -19.47 15.81
C GLY A 80 -1.86 -17.96 16.00
N GLY A 81 -2.21 -17.54 17.21
CA GLY A 81 -2.29 -16.14 17.61
C GLY A 81 -0.97 -15.39 17.44
N LEU A 82 0.16 -16.01 17.83
CA LEU A 82 1.48 -15.42 17.66
C LEU A 82 1.86 -15.22 16.19
N LEU A 83 1.49 -16.18 15.32
CA LEU A 83 1.71 -16.04 13.87
C LEU A 83 0.90 -14.89 13.27
N ASN A 84 -0.32 -14.65 13.76
CA ASN A 84 -1.13 -13.49 13.35
C ASN A 84 -0.46 -12.16 13.76
N ILE A 85 0.12 -12.09 14.95
CA ILE A 85 0.89 -10.90 15.40
C ILE A 85 2.11 -10.70 14.50
N ALA A 86 2.86 -11.76 14.20
CA ALA A 86 4.01 -11.69 13.29
C ALA A 86 3.60 -11.20 11.88
N LEU A 87 2.47 -11.70 11.35
CA LEU A 87 1.91 -11.25 10.09
C LEU A 87 1.52 -9.76 10.13
N ALA A 88 0.90 -9.29 11.22
CA ALA A 88 0.57 -7.88 11.39
C ALA A 88 1.82 -6.98 11.36
N VAL A 89 2.90 -7.41 12.02
CA VAL A 89 4.20 -6.72 11.96
C VAL A 89 4.73 -6.66 10.52
N LEU A 90 4.63 -7.74 9.74
CA LEU A 90 5.03 -7.73 8.34
C LEU A 90 4.20 -6.76 7.50
N TYR A 91 2.90 -6.62 7.75
CA TYR A 91 2.08 -5.62 7.07
C TYR A 91 2.52 -4.18 7.42
N ILE A 92 2.86 -3.92 8.69
CA ILE A 92 3.40 -2.63 9.13
C ILE A 92 4.73 -2.34 8.42
N VAL A 93 5.68 -3.28 8.46
CA VAL A 93 7.00 -3.13 7.83
C VAL A 93 6.85 -2.87 6.32
N TRP A 94 5.95 -3.60 5.65
CA TRP A 94 5.65 -3.36 4.25
C TRP A 94 5.13 -1.94 4.00
N ALA A 95 4.20 -1.47 4.83
CA ALA A 95 3.63 -0.13 4.70
C ALA A 95 4.71 0.97 4.83
N PHE A 96 5.62 0.84 5.79
CA PHE A 96 6.74 1.78 5.93
C PHE A 96 7.71 1.76 4.75
N LYS A 97 7.97 0.59 4.16
CA LYS A 97 8.79 0.49 2.94
C LYS A 97 8.10 1.15 1.75
N ALA A 98 6.81 0.87 1.56
CA ALA A 98 6.02 1.47 0.49
C ALA A 98 5.94 2.99 0.65
N LYS A 99 5.73 3.50 1.87
CA LYS A 99 5.80 4.93 2.18
C LYS A 99 7.09 5.56 1.67
N LYS A 100 8.26 5.00 2.02
CA LYS A 100 9.55 5.55 1.60
C LYS A 100 9.70 5.62 0.07
N CYS A 101 9.34 4.54 -0.63
CA CYS A 101 9.40 4.52 -2.09
C CYS A 101 8.48 5.58 -2.72
N VAL A 102 7.29 5.79 -2.15
CA VAL A 102 6.34 6.81 -2.63
C VAL A 102 6.83 8.23 -2.33
N GLU A 103 7.34 8.50 -1.14
CA GLU A 103 7.93 9.80 -0.78
C GLU A 103 9.13 10.15 -1.68
N GLU A 104 10.04 9.20 -1.89
CA GLU A 104 11.21 9.39 -2.77
C GLU A 104 10.79 9.64 -4.23
N TYR A 105 9.79 8.92 -4.72
CA TYR A 105 9.26 9.13 -6.06
C TYR A 105 8.62 10.51 -6.22
N ALA A 106 7.80 10.93 -5.26
CA ALA A 106 7.13 12.23 -5.28
C ALA A 106 8.14 13.39 -5.22
N LEU A 107 9.19 13.25 -4.40
CA LEU A 107 10.29 14.21 -4.32
C LEU A 107 11.08 14.29 -5.64
N ARG A 108 11.34 13.15 -6.28
CA ARG A 108 12.14 13.09 -7.50
C ARG A 108 11.40 13.65 -8.72
N GLU A 109 10.14 13.27 -8.89
CA GLU A 109 9.38 13.58 -10.10
C GLU A 109 8.65 14.93 -9.99
N PHE A 110 8.09 15.24 -8.81
CA PHE A 110 7.25 16.42 -8.62
C PHE A 110 7.90 17.50 -7.74
N ARG A 111 9.07 17.23 -7.14
CA ARG A 111 9.72 18.10 -6.13
C ARG A 111 8.78 18.47 -4.98
N VAL A 112 7.81 17.61 -4.72
CA VAL A 112 6.85 17.74 -3.62
C VAL A 112 7.33 16.84 -2.50
N ASP A 113 7.36 17.36 -1.27
CA ASP A 113 7.47 16.54 -0.08
C ASP A 113 6.05 16.22 0.41
N PRO A 114 5.46 15.06 0.04
CA PRO A 114 4.12 14.71 0.48
C PRO A 114 4.01 14.47 2.00
N ARG A 115 5.11 14.55 2.77
CA ARG A 115 5.17 14.37 4.23
C ARG A 115 4.14 13.38 4.75
N MET A 116 4.24 12.12 4.33
CA MET A 116 3.30 11.10 4.79
C MET A 116 3.48 10.90 6.30
N ASN A 117 2.40 10.90 7.07
CA ASN A 117 2.50 10.78 8.53
C ASN A 117 2.83 9.33 8.92
N SER A 118 3.93 9.14 9.66
CA SER A 118 4.34 7.83 10.17
C SER A 118 3.33 7.23 11.15
N PHE A 119 2.59 8.05 11.89
CA PHE A 119 1.55 7.57 12.81
C PHE A 119 0.40 6.90 12.06
N TYR A 120 -0.11 7.54 11.01
CA TYR A 120 -1.17 6.96 10.18
C TYR A 120 -0.67 5.73 9.40
N THR A 121 0.61 5.71 9.02
CA THR A 121 1.22 4.53 8.41
C THR A 121 1.23 3.34 9.38
N PHE A 122 1.49 3.54 10.67
CA PHE A 122 1.47 2.47 11.66
C PHE A 122 0.07 1.97 12.01
N VAL A 123 -0.90 2.88 12.16
CA VAL A 123 -2.27 2.54 12.58
C VAL A 123 -3.07 1.92 11.43
N PHE A 124 -2.99 2.52 10.24
CA PHE A 124 -3.80 2.12 9.08
C PHE A 124 -3.01 1.30 8.04
N ASN A 125 -1.68 1.21 8.17
CA ASN A 125 -0.82 0.35 7.36
C ASN A 125 -1.12 0.43 5.86
N ILE A 126 -1.52 -0.69 5.26
CA ILE A 126 -1.81 -0.84 3.84
C ILE A 126 -2.89 0.13 3.37
N TYR A 127 -3.90 0.39 4.21
CA TYR A 127 -5.01 1.29 3.88
C TYR A 127 -4.53 2.73 3.72
N TYR A 128 -3.59 3.18 4.56
CA TYR A 128 -3.02 4.52 4.45
C TYR A 128 -2.14 4.65 3.21
N ILE A 129 -1.36 3.63 2.89
CA ILE A 129 -0.56 3.63 1.65
C ILE A 129 -1.46 3.68 0.42
N ASN A 130 -2.53 2.87 0.37
CA ASN A 130 -3.50 2.91 -0.72
C ASN A 130 -4.17 4.29 -0.84
N TYR A 131 -4.54 4.89 0.29
CA TYR A 131 -5.11 6.24 0.31
C TYR A 131 -4.11 7.28 -0.22
N CYS A 132 -2.88 7.28 0.26
CA CYS A 132 -1.86 8.21 -0.19
C CYS A 132 -1.54 8.05 -1.67
N ILE A 133 -1.47 6.82 -2.18
CA ILE A 133 -1.27 6.58 -3.62
C ILE A 133 -2.43 7.16 -4.45
N ASN A 134 -3.67 6.99 -3.98
CA ASN A 134 -4.84 7.53 -4.68
C ASN A 134 -4.94 9.07 -4.59
N ASP A 135 -4.39 9.69 -3.55
CA ASP A 135 -4.42 11.14 -3.33
C ASP A 135 -3.25 11.89 -4.02
N LEU A 136 -2.15 11.21 -4.38
CA LEU A 136 -1.01 11.78 -5.11
C LEU A 136 -1.39 12.68 -6.30
N PRO A 137 -2.24 12.26 -7.26
CA PRO A 137 -2.59 13.11 -8.41
C PRO A 137 -3.42 14.35 -8.03
N GLU A 138 -4.21 14.30 -6.95
CA GLU A 138 -4.93 15.48 -6.46
C GLU A 138 -4.02 16.43 -5.69
N ALA A 139 -3.05 15.90 -4.94
CA ALA A 139 -2.00 16.69 -4.28
C ALA A 139 -1.14 17.45 -5.30
N GLU A 140 -0.74 16.80 -6.41
CA GLU A 140 -0.06 17.46 -7.53
C GLU A 140 -0.90 18.59 -8.13
N ARG A 141 -2.19 18.34 -8.38
CA ARG A 141 -3.09 19.33 -8.96
C ARG A 141 -3.23 20.55 -8.05
N LYS A 142 -3.44 20.34 -6.75
CA LYS A 142 -3.51 21.45 -5.77
C LYS A 142 -2.20 22.22 -5.71
N GLN A 143 -1.06 21.54 -5.77
CA GLN A 143 0.23 22.21 -5.72
C GLN A 143 0.54 22.99 -7.00
N ARG A 144 0.19 22.49 -8.20
CA ARG A 144 0.28 23.25 -9.46
C ARG A 144 -0.57 24.51 -9.45
N LEU A 145 -1.78 24.42 -8.88
CA LEU A 145 -2.68 25.56 -8.70
C LEU A 145 -2.10 26.59 -7.71
N LEU A 146 -1.52 26.14 -6.60
CA LEU A 146 -0.90 27.00 -5.57
C LEU A 146 0.45 27.58 -6.02
N SER A 147 1.22 26.87 -6.85
CA SER A 147 2.51 27.32 -7.40
C SER A 147 2.36 28.25 -8.60
N GLY A 148 1.14 28.66 -8.94
CA GLY A 148 0.89 29.64 -10.01
C GLY A 148 1.16 29.13 -11.42
N GLN A 149 1.28 27.81 -11.62
CA GLN A 149 1.13 27.21 -12.97
C GLN A 149 -0.37 27.06 -13.25
N SER A 150 -1.07 28.19 -13.24
CA SER A 150 -2.23 28.37 -14.11
C SER A 150 -1.72 28.17 -15.52
N ASP A 151 -2.27 27.16 -16.20
CA ASP A 151 -2.15 27.02 -17.62
C ASP A 151 -2.29 28.39 -18.29
N VAL A 152 -1.19 28.82 -18.90
CA VAL A 152 -1.25 29.52 -20.18
C VAL A 152 -1.78 28.47 -21.18
N SER A 153 -3.05 28.11 -21.04
CA SER A 153 -3.84 27.43 -22.06
C SER A 153 -5.04 28.32 -22.37
N GLY A 154 -4.71 29.52 -22.81
CA GLY A 154 -5.58 30.38 -23.58
C GLY A 154 -4.70 31.07 -24.61
N GLN A 155 -5.12 30.98 -25.88
CA GLN A 155 -4.48 31.45 -27.12
C GLN A 155 -3.65 30.35 -27.79
N SER A 156 -4.03 29.79 -28.93
CA SER A 156 -4.87 30.30 -30.03
C SER A 156 -5.43 29.16 -30.88
#